data_AF-A0A1V6F066-F1
#
_entry.id   AF-A0A1V6F066-F1
#
_cell.length_a   1.000
_cell.length_b   1.000
_cell.length_c   1.000
_cell.angle_alpha   90.00
_cell.angle_beta   90.00
_cell.angle_gamma   90.00
#
_symmetry.space_group_name_H-M   'P 1'
#
loop_
_entity.id
_entity.type
_entity.pdbx_description
1 polymer ?
#
loop_
_entity_poly.entity_id
_entity_poly.type
_entity_poly.pdbx_seq_one_letter_code
_entity_poly.pdbx_strand_id
1 'polypeptide(L)' 'MRYNDAAKNFNQLIVTFPNNIIAGIISVKPFQFFQAEEGAAKAPKVQFE' A
#
# COMPACT_ATOMS: atom_id res chain seq x y z
N MET A 1 8.97 -12.53 0.64
CA MET A 1 8.47 -11.38 1.44
C MET A 1 7.26 -10.81 0.73
N ARG A 2 6.14 -10.57 1.44
CA ARG A 2 4.91 -10.05 0.84
C ARG A 2 5.08 -8.55 0.59
N TYR A 3 4.60 -8.03 -0.54
CA TYR A 3 4.72 -6.61 -0.90
C TYR A 3 4.22 -5.68 0.21
N ASN A 4 3.07 -6.00 0.81
CA ASN A 4 2.47 -5.19 1.87
C ASN A 4 3.32 -5.14 3.15
N ASP A 5 4.05 -6.21 3.49
CA ASP A 5 4.93 -6.22 4.65
C ASP A 5 6.15 -5.31 4.44
N ALA A 6 6.72 -5.32 3.22
CA ALA A 6 7.81 -4.44 2.85
C ALA A 6 7.37 -2.97 2.82
N ALA A 7 6.21 -2.68 2.23
CA ALA A 7 5.61 -1.34 2.23
C ALA A 7 5.34 -0.83 3.65
N LYS A 8 4.85 -1.70 4.55
CA LYS A 8 4.61 -1.36 5.96
C LYS A 8 5.90 -0.97 6.66
N ASN A 9 6.93 -1.79 6.55
CA ASN A 9 8.22 -1.55 7.19
C ASN A 9 8.85 -0.25 6.68
N PHE A 10 8.83 0.00 5.37
CA PHE A 10 9.33 1.27 4.80
C PHE A 10 8.54 2.47 5.30
N ASN A 11 7.20 2.39 5.29
CA ASN A 11 6.35 3.47 5.76
C ASN A 11 6.59 3.79 7.24
N GLN A 12 6.79 2.76 8.07
CA GLN A 12 7.18 2.93 9.48
C GLN A 12 8.55 3.60 9.61
N LEU A 13 9.53 3.20 8.79
CA LEU A 13 10.87 3.78 8.81
C LEU A 13 10.87 5.27 8.48
N ILE A 14 10.12 5.72 7.48
CA ILE A 14 10.10 7.14 7.08
C ILE A 14 9.32 8.04 8.03
N VAL A 15 8.43 7.51 8.88
CA VAL A 15 7.68 8.30 9.87
C VAL A 15 8.28 8.24 11.28
N THR A 16 9.27 7.39 11.51
CA THR A 16 9.94 7.24 12.81
C THR A 16 11.08 8.25 12.95
N PHE A 17 11.27 8.82 14.14
CA PHE A 17 12.39 9.71 14.43
C PHE A 17 13.73 8.92 14.41
N PRO A 18 14.82 9.47 13.83
CA PRO A 18 14.98 10.81 13.23
C PRO A 18 14.64 10.87 11.72
N ASN A 19 14.32 9.72 11.12
CA ASN A 19 14.11 9.60 9.68
C ASN A 19 12.95 10.49 9.17
N ASN A 20 11.93 10.78 9.99
CA ASN A 20 10.84 11.68 9.61
C ASN A 20 11.29 13.12 9.30
N ILE A 21 12.35 13.61 9.95
CA ILE A 21 12.92 14.93 9.70
C ILE A 21 13.59 14.93 8.34
N ILE A 22 14.43 13.93 8.08
CA ILE A 22 15.14 13.78 6.81
C ILE A 22 14.12 13.57 5.69
N ALA A 23 13.13 12.69 5.88
CA ALA A 23 12.06 12.44 4.93
C ALA A 23 11.25 13.71 4.61
N GLY A 24 11.05 14.61 5.58
CA GLY A 24 10.45 15.93 5.37
C GLY A 24 11.33 16.86 4.53
N ILE A 25 12.64 16.88 4.77
CA ILE A 25 13.63 17.69 4.02
C ILE A 25 13.72 17.23 2.57
N ILE A 26 13.75 15.91 2.32
CA ILE A 26 13.86 15.34 0.97
C ILE A 26 12.50 14.96 0.35
N SER A 27 11.38 15.38 0.95
CA SER A 27 10.01 15.16 0.46
C SER A 27 9.69 13.69 0.10
N VAL A 28 10.18 12.75 0.91
CA VAL A 28 9.92 11.31 0.73
C VAL A 28 8.47 10.99 1.10
N LYS A 29 7.78 10.26 0.22
CA LYS A 29 6.38 9.83 0.42
C LYS A 29 6.30 8.35 0.78
N PRO A 30 5.30 7.94 1.59
CA PRO A 30 5.04 6.53 1.90
C PRO A 30 4.62 5.75 0.64
N PHE A 31 5.02 4.48 0.59
CA PHE A 31 4.50 3.53 -0.40
C PHE A 31 3.02 3.25 -0.13
N GLN A 32 2.24 3.15 -1.21
CA GLN A 32 0.86 2.69 -1.13
C GLN A 32 0.84 1.17 -0.88
N PHE A 33 -0.10 0.71 -0.06
CA PHE A 33 -0.33 -0.73 0.10
C PHE A 33 -0.98 -1.30 -1.14
N PHE A 34 -0.58 -2.50 -1.53
CA PHE A 34 -1.27 -3.24 -2.59
C PHE A 34 -2.49 -3.92 -1.98
N GLN A 35 -3.66 -3.35 -2.22
CA GLN A 35 -4.94 -3.96 -1.88
C GLN A 35 -5.51 -4.60 -3.14
N ALA A 36 -5.92 -5.87 -3.05
CA ALA A 36 -6.64 -6.51 -4.14
C ALA A 36 -8.01 -5.83 -4.28
N GLU A 37 -8.33 -5.37 -5.48
CA GLU A 37 -9.63 -4.79 -5.80
C GLU A 37 -10.74 -5.82 -5.51
N GLU A 38 -11.78 -5.44 -4.75
CA GLU A 38 -12.93 -6.30 -4.43
C GLU A 38 -13.79 -6.68 -5.65
N GLY A 39 -13.39 -6.27 -6.87
CA GLY A 39 -14.09 -6.53 -8.13
C GLY A 39 -14.14 -8.01 -8.54
N ALA A 40 -13.28 -8.87 -7.98
CA ALA A 40 -13.28 -10.30 -8.28
C ALA A 40 -14.41 -11.08 -7.57
N ALA A 41 -15.18 -10.44 -6.68
CA ALA A 41 -16.25 -11.09 -5.91
C ALA A 41 -17.63 -11.03 -6.60
N LYS A 42 -17.79 -10.26 -7.69
CA LYS A 42 -19.07 -10.21 -8.42
C LYS A 42 -19.08 -11.27 -9.51
N ALA A 43 -19.61 -12.45 -9.17
CA ALA A 43 -19.94 -13.46 -10.16
C ALA A 43 -20.80 -12.85 -11.28
N PRO A 44 -20.42 -12.99 -12.56
CA PRO A 44 -21.24 -12.49 -13.65
C PRO A 44 -22.59 -13.22 -13.61
N LYS A 45 -23.69 -12.47 -13.55
CA LYS A 45 -25.05 -13.04 -13.64
C LYS A 45 -25.28 -13.52 -15.07
N VAL A 46 -25.04 -14.80 -15.31
CA VAL A 46 -25.34 -15.43 -16.61
C VAL A 46 -26.85 -15.43 -16.80
N GLN A 47 -27.34 -14.62 -17.74
CA GLN A 47 -28.70 -14.72 -18.26
C GLN A 47 -28.63 -15.62 -19.49
N PHE A 48 -29.26 -16.79 -19.39
CA PHE A 48 -29.52 -17.65 -20.53
C PHE A 48 -30.88 -17.22 -21.10
N GLU A 49 -30.86 -16.61 -22.28
CA GLU A 49 -32.05 -16.45 -23.13
C GLU A 49 -32.34 -17.78 -23.84
#